data_AF-A0A843HH78-F1
#
_entry.id   AF-A0A843HH78-F1
#
_cell.length_a   1.000
_cell.length_b   1.000
_cell.length_c   1.000
_cell.angle_alpha   90.00
_cell.angle_beta   90.00
_cell.angle_gamma   90.00
#
_symmetry.space_group_name_H-M   'P 1'
#
loop_
_entity.id
_entity.type
_entity.pdbx_description
1 polymer ?
#
loop_
_entity_poly.entity_id
_entity_poly.type
_entity_poly.pdbx_seq_one_letter_code
_entity_poly.pdbx_strand_id
1 'polypeptide(L)'
;EDIVYNVDESLSEIIDDNVIFSRISNITGDDITVTTIIRDDSSTDAVNRRIYDILYNNALGFDDLNGVNNSRDEAGEGISYAEIELNEKFYPDAVVIAFDTYCGETFVSDVALKATKAIEGMDNVGSVSCSVVDDVKMIPGVGYVSENTDDPVIVASVENTGDVGVVAGAAIGAVLGYQNTYLVRRNTACNVIPGSVIFSVSAIMNCNIIDLSHAFIHRCRLLE
;
A
#
# COMPACT_ATOMS: atom_id res chain seq x y z
N GLU A 1 -9.40 17.39 -0.09
CA GLU A 1 -10.43 16.87 0.84
C GLU A 1 -11.56 16.19 0.08
N ASP A 2 -12.12 16.82 -0.95
CA ASP A 2 -13.21 16.25 -1.76
C ASP A 2 -12.89 14.89 -2.41
N ILE A 3 -11.67 14.68 -2.94
CA ILE A 3 -11.27 13.41 -3.58
C ILE A 3 -11.24 12.25 -2.59
N VAL A 4 -10.61 12.44 -1.43
CA VAL A 4 -10.51 11.41 -0.40
C VAL A 4 -11.90 11.00 0.08
N TYR A 5 -12.79 11.98 0.27
CA TYR A 5 -14.18 11.72 0.63
C TYR A 5 -14.92 10.92 -0.47
N ASN A 6 -14.82 11.36 -1.73
CA ASN A 6 -15.51 10.70 -2.85
C ASN A 6 -15.02 9.26 -3.08
N VAL A 7 -13.72 9.03 -2.95
CA VAL A 7 -13.13 7.69 -3.05
C VAL A 7 -13.64 6.82 -1.90
N ASP A 8 -13.58 7.29 -0.65
CA ASP A 8 -14.05 6.50 0.50
C ASP A 8 -15.56 6.20 0.44
N GLU A 9 -16.37 7.17 -0.02
CA GLU A 9 -17.80 6.97 -0.29
C GLU A 9 -18.01 5.88 -1.35
N SER A 10 -17.32 5.97 -2.49
CA SER A 10 -17.43 4.99 -3.57
C SER A 10 -16.99 3.58 -3.15
N LEU A 11 -15.94 3.48 -2.33
CA LEU A 11 -15.47 2.20 -1.77
C LEU A 11 -16.48 1.59 -0.79
N SER A 12 -17.27 2.42 -0.11
CA SER A 12 -18.33 1.92 0.77
C SER A 12 -19.47 1.25 0.00
N GLU A 13 -19.73 1.68 -1.23
CA GLU A 13 -20.78 1.13 -2.10
C GLU A 13 -20.41 -0.24 -2.70
N ILE A 14 -19.13 -0.60 -2.69
CA ILE A 14 -18.69 -1.89 -3.22
C ILE A 14 -18.72 -3.03 -2.22
N ILE A 15 -18.93 -2.72 -0.93
CA ILE A 15 -19.02 -3.72 0.13
C ILE A 15 -20.28 -4.56 -0.05
N ASP A 16 -20.11 -5.87 -0.06
CA ASP A 16 -21.17 -6.86 -0.20
C ASP A 16 -20.81 -8.16 0.55
N ASP A 17 -21.51 -9.26 0.27
CA ASP A 17 -21.27 -10.56 0.92
C ASP A 17 -19.86 -11.11 0.65
N ASN A 18 -19.22 -10.67 -0.44
CA ASN A 18 -17.90 -11.10 -0.86
C ASN A 18 -16.81 -10.06 -0.55
N VAL A 19 -17.05 -8.77 -0.82
CA VAL A 19 -16.14 -7.67 -0.46
C VAL A 19 -16.44 -7.23 0.97
N ILE A 20 -15.72 -7.78 1.95
CA ILE A 20 -16.02 -7.56 3.37
C ILE A 20 -15.42 -6.28 3.94
N PHE A 21 -14.42 -5.72 3.27
CA PHE A 21 -13.75 -4.49 3.65
C PHE A 21 -13.16 -3.84 2.40
N SER A 22 -13.32 -2.52 2.27
CA SER A 22 -12.69 -1.73 1.21
C SER A 22 -12.61 -0.28 1.67
N ARG A 23 -11.41 0.21 1.97
CA ARG A 23 -11.20 1.56 2.53
C ARG A 23 -9.83 2.12 2.15
N ILE A 24 -9.69 3.43 2.23
CA ILE A 24 -8.39 4.12 2.08
C ILE A 24 -7.52 3.84 3.31
N SER A 25 -6.57 2.93 3.18
CA SER A 25 -5.63 2.56 4.26
C SER A 25 -4.56 3.62 4.47
N ASN A 26 -4.03 4.20 3.39
CA ASN A 26 -2.96 5.19 3.45
C ASN A 26 -3.26 6.39 2.56
N ILE A 27 -2.77 7.55 3.00
CA ILE A 27 -2.68 8.78 2.21
C ILE A 27 -1.25 9.28 2.45
N THR A 28 -0.39 9.12 1.46
CA THR A 28 1.05 9.43 1.55
C THR A 28 1.34 10.48 0.50
N GLY A 29 1.69 11.70 0.95
CA GLY A 29 1.74 12.88 0.08
C GLY A 29 0.46 13.05 -0.73
N ASP A 30 0.52 12.95 -2.05
CA ASP A 30 -0.64 13.01 -2.95
C ASP A 30 -1.25 11.66 -3.32
N ASP A 31 -0.61 10.55 -2.97
CA ASP A 31 -1.10 9.20 -3.26
C ASP A 31 -2.12 8.65 -2.27
N ILE A 32 -3.03 7.85 -2.81
CA ILE A 32 -4.07 7.12 -2.08
C ILE A 32 -3.83 5.62 -2.23
N THR A 33 -3.68 4.93 -1.11
CA THR A 33 -3.69 3.46 -1.07
C THR A 33 -5.04 2.96 -0.59
N VAL A 34 -5.63 2.06 -1.36
CA VAL A 34 -6.85 1.34 -0.99
C VAL A 34 -6.49 -0.07 -0.57
N THR A 35 -7.07 -0.53 0.53
CA THR A 35 -7.00 -1.94 0.90
C THR A 35 -8.39 -2.55 0.90
N THR A 36 -8.49 -3.68 0.22
CA THR A 36 -9.72 -4.43 0.04
C THR A 36 -9.51 -5.86 0.53
N ILE A 37 -10.49 -6.40 1.25
CA ILE A 37 -10.52 -7.81 1.66
C ILE A 37 -11.71 -8.47 0.99
N ILE A 38 -11.44 -9.55 0.26
CA ILE A 38 -12.44 -10.37 -0.42
C ILE A 38 -12.47 -11.77 0.20
N ARG A 39 -13.60 -12.46 0.10
CA ARG A 39 -13.74 -13.86 0.56
C ARG A 39 -13.40 -14.87 -0.52
N ASP A 40 -13.77 -14.57 -1.76
CA ASP A 40 -13.68 -15.49 -2.89
C ASP A 40 -12.80 -14.88 -3.99
N ASP A 41 -11.71 -15.58 -4.30
CA ASP A 41 -10.71 -15.18 -5.30
C ASP A 41 -11.27 -15.14 -6.72
N SER A 42 -12.39 -15.82 -7.00
CA SER A 42 -13.07 -15.77 -8.30
C SER A 42 -13.60 -14.38 -8.66
N SER A 43 -13.72 -13.50 -7.65
CA SER A 43 -14.16 -12.11 -7.82
C SER A 43 -13.02 -11.11 -8.05
N THR A 44 -11.77 -11.54 -7.94
CA THR A 44 -10.58 -10.65 -7.91
C THR A 44 -10.54 -9.69 -9.09
N ASP A 45 -10.71 -10.19 -10.32
CA ASP A 45 -10.74 -9.36 -11.53
C ASP A 45 -11.83 -8.28 -11.47
N ALA A 46 -13.04 -8.65 -11.07
CA ALA A 46 -14.17 -7.73 -11.02
C ALA A 46 -13.97 -6.68 -9.91
N VAL A 47 -13.44 -7.08 -8.75
CA VAL A 47 -13.18 -6.19 -7.63
C VAL A 47 -12.03 -5.23 -7.96
N ASN A 48 -10.90 -5.73 -8.44
CA ASN A 48 -9.77 -4.90 -8.87
C ASN A 48 -10.20 -3.89 -9.93
N ARG A 49 -11.01 -4.31 -10.92
CA ARG A 49 -11.55 -3.40 -11.93
C ARG A 49 -12.40 -2.29 -11.32
N ARG A 50 -13.30 -2.62 -10.39
CA ARG A 50 -14.12 -1.62 -9.68
C ARG A 50 -13.26 -0.64 -8.88
N ILE A 51 -12.24 -1.12 -8.17
CA ILE A 51 -11.30 -0.26 -7.43
C ILE A 51 -10.55 0.67 -8.37
N TYR A 52 -10.03 0.14 -9.47
CA TYR A 52 -9.35 0.93 -10.50
C TYR A 52 -10.28 2.01 -11.07
N ASP A 53 -11.51 1.67 -11.43
CA ASP A 53 -12.49 2.63 -11.96
C ASP A 53 -12.81 3.72 -10.93
N ILE A 54 -12.89 3.39 -9.63
CA ILE A 54 -13.09 4.38 -8.55
C ILE A 54 -11.92 5.36 -8.50
N LEU A 55 -10.68 4.86 -8.50
CA LEU A 55 -9.48 5.71 -8.46
C LEU A 55 -9.39 6.57 -9.73
N TYR A 56 -9.58 5.96 -10.90
CA TYR A 56 -9.57 6.64 -12.19
C TYR A 56 -10.60 7.77 -12.27
N ASN A 57 -11.83 7.54 -11.82
CA ASN A 57 -12.89 8.55 -11.87
C ASN A 57 -12.68 9.72 -10.90
N ASN A 58 -11.78 9.58 -9.92
CA ASN A 58 -11.49 10.59 -8.91
C ASN A 58 -10.09 11.21 -9.04
N ALA A 59 -9.27 10.75 -9.99
CA ALA A 59 -7.92 11.24 -10.20
C ALA A 59 -7.93 12.68 -10.76
N LEU A 60 -6.96 13.50 -10.33
CA LEU A 60 -6.77 14.86 -10.85
C LEU A 60 -5.92 14.92 -12.12
N GLY A 61 -5.08 13.90 -12.31
CA GLY A 61 -4.25 13.65 -13.49
C GLY A 61 -4.38 12.18 -13.88
N PHE A 62 -4.09 11.87 -15.14
CA PHE A 62 -4.20 10.52 -15.67
C PHE A 62 -2.87 9.97 -16.15
N ASP A 63 -1.77 10.71 -15.97
CA ASP A 63 -0.48 10.37 -16.58
C ASP A 63 -0.03 8.97 -16.13
N ASP A 64 -0.10 8.70 -14.83
CA ASP A 64 0.27 7.41 -14.23
C ASP A 64 -0.79 6.33 -14.50
N LEU A 65 -2.08 6.70 -14.68
CA LEU A 65 -3.14 5.73 -14.97
C LEU A 65 -3.18 5.32 -16.44
N ASN A 66 -2.67 6.16 -17.34
CA ASN A 66 -2.71 5.94 -18.78
C ASN A 66 -1.72 4.88 -19.26
N GLY A 67 -0.71 4.51 -18.46
CA GLY A 67 0.21 3.43 -18.81
C GLY A 67 -0.33 2.03 -18.48
N VAL A 68 -1.49 1.91 -17.81
CA VAL A 68 -2.21 0.64 -17.70
C VAL A 68 -2.69 0.21 -19.09
N ASN A 69 -2.19 -0.92 -19.59
CA ASN A 69 -2.49 -1.37 -20.95
C ASN A 69 -2.96 -2.84 -21.01
N ASN A 70 -3.74 -3.20 -22.04
CA ASN A 70 -4.12 -4.60 -22.29
C ASN A 70 -2.99 -5.42 -22.95
N SER A 71 -1.95 -4.76 -23.45
CA SER A 71 -0.77 -5.35 -24.07
C SER A 71 0.46 -5.19 -23.19
N ARG A 72 1.26 -6.25 -23.07
CA ARG A 72 2.53 -6.24 -22.31
C ARG A 72 3.52 -5.20 -22.88
N ASP A 73 3.61 -5.08 -24.20
CA ASP A 73 4.61 -4.24 -24.88
C ASP A 73 4.30 -2.74 -24.81
N GLU A 74 3.07 -2.39 -24.45
CA GLU A 74 2.61 -1.01 -24.31
C GLU A 74 2.40 -0.61 -22.84
N ALA A 75 2.79 -1.47 -21.90
CA ALA A 75 2.68 -1.21 -20.48
C ALA A 75 3.63 -0.06 -20.08
N GLY A 76 3.05 0.99 -19.50
CA GLY A 76 3.76 2.12 -18.94
C GLY A 76 3.68 2.13 -17.41
N GLU A 77 3.96 3.30 -16.85
CA GLU A 77 3.65 3.61 -15.46
C GLU A 77 2.16 3.40 -15.19
N GLY A 78 1.84 2.92 -14.00
CA GLY A 78 0.54 2.36 -13.68
C GLY A 78 0.32 2.28 -12.18
N ILE A 79 -0.87 1.83 -11.78
CA ILE A 79 -1.18 1.64 -10.37
C ILE A 79 -0.32 0.56 -9.71
N SER A 80 0.19 0.87 -8.52
CA SER A 80 0.85 -0.10 -7.65
C SER A 80 -0.15 -1.14 -7.10
N TYR A 81 0.16 -2.43 -7.28
CA TYR A 81 -0.71 -3.54 -6.85
C TYR A 81 0.05 -4.59 -6.05
N ALA A 82 -0.43 -4.91 -4.85
CA ALA A 82 0.05 -6.00 -4.01
C ALA A 82 -1.13 -6.82 -3.49
N GLU A 83 -0.95 -8.13 -3.45
CA GLU A 83 -1.98 -9.10 -3.04
C GLU A 83 -1.34 -10.13 -2.12
N ILE A 84 -2.06 -10.50 -1.06
CA ILE A 84 -1.66 -11.53 -0.10
C ILE A 84 -2.82 -12.47 0.20
N GLU A 85 -2.48 -13.69 0.59
CA GLU A 85 -3.45 -14.64 1.12
C GLU A 85 -3.63 -14.42 2.63
N LEU A 86 -4.89 -14.44 3.07
CA LEU A 86 -5.25 -14.38 4.48
C LEU A 86 -5.57 -15.77 5.00
N ASN A 87 -5.16 -16.05 6.23
CA ASN A 87 -5.50 -17.28 6.90
C ASN A 87 -6.85 -17.15 7.62
N GLU A 88 -7.87 -17.85 7.13
CA GLU A 88 -9.25 -17.81 7.65
C GLU A 88 -9.39 -18.16 9.15
N LYS A 89 -8.36 -18.74 9.77
CA LYS A 89 -8.34 -19.05 11.20
C LYS A 89 -8.11 -17.81 12.08
N PHE A 90 -7.67 -16.71 11.49
CA PHE A 90 -7.33 -15.47 12.18
C PHE A 90 -8.17 -14.31 11.67
N TYR A 91 -8.21 -13.22 12.43
CA TYR A 91 -8.74 -11.96 11.92
C TYR A 91 -7.86 -11.47 10.76
N PRO A 92 -8.43 -10.71 9.80
CA PRO A 92 -7.68 -10.21 8.64
C PRO A 92 -6.84 -9.00 9.03
N ASP A 93 -6.02 -9.15 10.06
CA ASP A 93 -5.14 -8.09 10.54
C ASP A 93 -3.93 -8.01 9.62
N ALA A 94 -3.52 -6.79 9.27
CA ALA A 94 -2.46 -6.56 8.31
C ALA A 94 -1.69 -5.27 8.62
N VAL A 95 -0.46 -5.20 8.14
CA VAL A 95 0.33 -3.96 8.05
C VAL A 95 0.40 -3.55 6.59
N VAL A 96 0.07 -2.29 6.30
CA VAL A 96 0.14 -1.68 4.97
C VAL A 96 1.12 -0.52 5.01
N ILE A 97 2.08 -0.54 4.09
CA ILE A 97 3.09 0.51 3.93
C ILE A 97 2.93 1.07 2.53
N ALA A 98 2.79 2.38 2.43
CA ALA A 98 2.67 3.08 1.16
C ALA A 98 3.79 4.11 1.04
N PHE A 99 4.43 4.13 -0.11
CA PHE A 99 5.51 5.04 -0.45
C PHE A 99 4.98 6.11 -1.42
N ASP A 100 5.64 7.27 -1.42
CA ASP A 100 5.48 8.33 -2.41
C ASP A 100 6.88 8.93 -2.65
N THR A 101 7.25 9.09 -3.91
CA THR A 101 8.57 9.51 -4.35
C THR A 101 8.65 10.97 -4.80
N TYR A 102 9.73 11.64 -4.39
CA TYR A 102 10.05 13.00 -4.80
C TYR A 102 11.46 13.03 -5.37
N CYS A 103 11.63 12.59 -6.62
CA CYS A 103 12.92 12.30 -7.24
C CYS A 103 13.68 11.14 -6.55
N GLY A 104 12.93 10.21 -5.95
CA GLY A 104 13.43 9.06 -5.19
C GLY A 104 13.32 7.72 -5.93
N GLU A 105 12.83 7.75 -7.16
CA GLU A 105 12.43 6.61 -7.99
C GLU A 105 13.61 5.64 -8.20
N THR A 106 14.83 6.19 -8.27
CA THR A 106 16.07 5.41 -8.44
C THR A 106 16.40 4.43 -7.29
N PHE A 107 15.77 4.57 -6.12
CA PHE A 107 16.09 3.74 -4.94
C PHE A 107 14.88 3.22 -4.17
N VAL A 108 13.67 3.76 -4.39
CA VAL A 108 12.45 3.35 -3.68
C VAL A 108 12.14 1.85 -3.80
N SER A 109 12.39 1.24 -4.97
CA SER A 109 12.19 -0.20 -5.17
C SER A 109 13.10 -1.04 -4.27
N ASP A 110 14.37 -0.65 -4.10
CA ASP A 110 15.29 -1.35 -3.19
C ASP A 110 14.87 -1.17 -1.73
N VAL A 111 14.38 0.03 -1.35
CA VAL A 111 13.83 0.31 -0.02
C VAL A 111 12.66 -0.61 0.28
N ALA A 112 11.67 -0.66 -0.62
CA ALA A 112 10.47 -1.46 -0.46
C ALA A 112 10.82 -2.95 -0.36
N LEU A 113 11.65 -3.47 -1.28
CA LEU A 113 12.08 -4.87 -1.26
C LEU A 113 12.85 -5.26 0.01
N LYS A 114 13.66 -4.36 0.58
CA LYS A 114 14.35 -4.65 1.86
C LYS A 114 13.42 -4.58 3.05
N ALA A 115 12.44 -3.67 3.04
CA ALA A 115 11.40 -3.65 4.06
C ALA A 115 10.55 -4.93 4.02
N THR A 116 10.20 -5.43 2.83
CA THR A 116 9.55 -6.73 2.64
C THR A 116 10.39 -7.87 3.22
N LYS A 117 11.68 -7.94 2.87
CA LYS A 117 12.59 -8.98 3.41
C LYS A 117 12.79 -8.89 4.93
N ALA A 118 12.63 -7.72 5.53
CA ALA A 118 12.76 -7.55 6.97
C ALA A 118 11.58 -8.17 7.76
N ILE A 119 10.42 -8.32 7.11
CA ILE A 119 9.21 -8.88 7.73
C ILE A 119 8.87 -10.29 7.25
N GLU A 120 9.33 -10.67 6.06
CA GLU A 120 9.13 -12.00 5.52
C GLU A 120 9.76 -13.08 6.43
N GLY A 121 8.96 -14.09 6.78
CA GLY A 121 9.39 -15.19 7.64
C GLY A 121 9.48 -14.88 9.14
N MET A 122 9.02 -13.69 9.59
CA MET A 122 8.82 -13.43 11.01
C MET A 122 7.71 -14.31 11.59
N ASP A 123 7.80 -14.62 12.88
CA ASP A 123 6.75 -15.33 13.60
C ASP A 123 5.41 -14.58 13.47
N ASN A 124 4.32 -15.34 13.25
CA ASN A 124 2.96 -14.84 13.10
C ASN A 124 2.72 -13.89 11.90
N VAL A 125 3.65 -13.84 10.94
CA VAL A 125 3.43 -13.24 9.62
C VAL A 125 3.06 -14.35 8.64
N GLY A 126 1.84 -14.28 8.08
CA GLY A 126 1.31 -15.33 7.21
C GLY A 126 1.77 -15.21 5.76
N SER A 127 1.51 -14.05 5.16
CA SER A 127 1.81 -13.74 3.77
C SER A 127 2.25 -12.28 3.64
N VAL A 128 3.22 -12.02 2.77
CA VAL A 128 3.77 -10.68 2.53
C VAL A 128 3.86 -10.48 1.02
N SER A 129 3.51 -9.28 0.55
CA SER A 129 3.60 -8.91 -0.85
C SER A 129 4.06 -7.47 -1.00
N CYS A 130 4.71 -7.20 -2.13
CA CYS A 130 5.22 -5.89 -2.51
C CYS A 130 4.83 -5.61 -3.95
N SER A 131 4.46 -4.37 -4.27
CA SER A 131 4.02 -4.01 -5.61
C SER A 131 5.14 -3.70 -6.60
N VAL A 132 6.41 -3.70 -6.17
CA VAL A 132 7.57 -3.45 -7.06
C VAL A 132 7.50 -4.34 -8.30
N VAL A 133 7.67 -3.73 -9.48
CA VAL A 133 7.63 -4.36 -10.78
C VAL A 133 9.03 -4.43 -11.37
N ASP A 134 9.53 -5.64 -11.65
CA ASP A 134 10.88 -5.84 -12.22
C ASP A 134 10.93 -5.71 -13.76
N ASP A 135 9.79 -5.79 -14.45
CA ASP A 135 9.68 -5.65 -15.92
C ASP A 135 8.24 -5.25 -16.29
N VAL A 136 7.33 -6.23 -16.31
CA VAL A 136 5.90 -6.00 -16.55
C VAL A 136 5.07 -6.94 -15.67
N LYS A 137 4.04 -6.39 -15.01
CA LYS A 137 3.11 -7.10 -14.13
C LYS A 137 1.68 -6.99 -14.66
N MET A 138 0.97 -8.11 -14.68
CA MET A 138 -0.47 -8.15 -14.96
C MET A 138 -1.24 -7.96 -13.66
N ILE A 139 -2.13 -6.97 -13.59
CA ILE A 139 -3.08 -6.77 -12.50
C ILE A 139 -4.44 -7.36 -12.89
N PRO A 140 -4.91 -8.44 -12.25
CA PRO A 140 -6.14 -9.13 -12.65
C PRO A 140 -7.33 -8.16 -12.80
N GLY A 141 -8.06 -8.26 -13.91
CA GLY A 141 -9.18 -7.37 -14.26
C GLY A 141 -8.83 -5.93 -14.68
N VAL A 142 -7.57 -5.49 -14.54
CA VAL A 142 -7.17 -4.09 -14.77
C VAL A 142 -6.34 -3.97 -16.06
N GLY A 143 -5.13 -4.52 -16.09
CA GLY A 143 -4.18 -4.36 -17.19
C GLY A 143 -2.73 -4.65 -16.77
N TYR A 144 -1.84 -4.56 -17.73
CA TYR A 144 -0.40 -4.62 -17.54
C TYR A 144 0.15 -3.24 -17.13
N VAL A 145 1.10 -3.25 -16.21
CA VAL A 145 1.91 -2.11 -15.75
C VAL A 145 3.39 -2.48 -15.83
N SER A 146 4.29 -1.52 -16.03
CA SER A 146 5.73 -1.78 -16.19
C SER A 146 6.57 -1.35 -14.98
N GLU A 147 7.87 -1.57 -15.07
CA GLU A 147 8.90 -1.13 -14.11
C GLU A 147 8.94 0.39 -13.86
N ASN A 148 8.22 1.18 -14.68
CA ASN A 148 8.08 2.62 -14.46
C ASN A 148 7.16 2.97 -13.29
N THR A 149 6.34 2.03 -12.78
CA THR A 149 5.55 2.25 -11.55
C THR A 149 6.49 2.38 -10.35
N ASP A 150 6.55 3.57 -9.76
CA ASP A 150 7.61 4.00 -8.84
C ASP A 150 7.16 4.25 -7.38
N ASP A 151 5.86 4.22 -7.08
CA ASP A 151 5.34 4.34 -5.72
C ASP A 151 4.86 2.99 -5.17
N PRO A 152 5.75 2.16 -4.59
CA PRO A 152 5.40 0.83 -4.16
C PRO A 152 4.47 0.83 -2.94
N VAL A 153 3.79 -0.29 -2.75
CA VAL A 153 3.03 -0.63 -1.56
C VAL A 153 3.45 -2.00 -1.07
N ILE A 154 3.50 -2.16 0.25
CA ILE A 154 3.78 -3.43 0.93
C ILE A 154 2.57 -3.77 1.77
N VAL A 155 2.15 -5.03 1.73
CA VAL A 155 1.10 -5.55 2.60
C VAL A 155 1.59 -6.86 3.23
N ALA A 156 1.35 -7.00 4.53
CA ALA A 156 1.71 -8.20 5.29
C ALA A 156 0.57 -8.60 6.22
N SER A 157 0.13 -9.86 6.16
CA SER A 157 -0.85 -10.39 7.11
C SER A 157 -0.17 -10.72 8.44
N VAL A 158 -0.89 -10.44 9.53
CA VAL A 158 -0.44 -10.69 10.89
C VAL A 158 -1.47 -11.57 11.59
N GLU A 159 -1.12 -12.81 11.89
CA GLU A 159 -2.01 -13.80 12.50
C GLU A 159 -2.23 -13.54 14.00
N ASN A 160 -1.40 -12.70 14.61
CA ASN A 160 -1.51 -12.32 16.02
C ASN A 160 -1.46 -10.79 16.20
N THR A 161 -2.58 -10.20 16.64
CA THR A 161 -2.70 -8.76 16.94
C THR A 161 -1.57 -8.19 17.81
N GLY A 162 -0.99 -8.99 18.72
CA GLY A 162 0.12 -8.57 19.58
C GLY A 162 1.41 -8.23 18.82
N ASP A 163 1.58 -8.80 17.62
CA ASP A 163 2.80 -8.69 16.84
C ASP A 163 2.73 -7.63 15.73
N VAL A 164 1.56 -7.00 15.51
CA VAL A 164 1.39 -5.91 14.54
C VAL A 164 2.45 -4.82 14.73
N GLY A 165 2.70 -4.43 15.99
CA GLY A 165 3.72 -3.42 16.30
C GLY A 165 5.16 -3.89 16.08
N VAL A 166 5.42 -5.20 16.20
CA VAL A 166 6.74 -5.81 15.97
C VAL A 166 7.03 -5.86 14.48
N VAL A 167 6.07 -6.36 13.69
CA VAL A 167 6.13 -6.44 12.22
C VAL A 167 6.27 -5.03 11.62
N ALA A 168 5.40 -4.10 12.00
CA ALA A 168 5.49 -2.72 11.53
C ALA A 168 6.81 -2.06 11.96
N GLY A 169 7.28 -2.30 13.19
CA GLY A 169 8.54 -1.75 13.68
C GLY A 169 9.76 -2.25 12.89
N ALA A 170 9.77 -3.54 12.52
CA ALA A 170 10.83 -4.12 11.69
C ALA A 170 10.85 -3.49 10.29
N ALA A 171 9.69 -3.39 9.62
CA ALA A 171 9.60 -2.75 8.31
C ALA A 171 9.98 -1.26 8.35
N ILE A 172 9.44 -0.50 9.30
CA ILE A 172 9.76 0.92 9.47
C ILE A 172 11.27 1.10 9.72
N GLY A 173 11.87 0.27 10.57
CA GLY A 173 13.31 0.32 10.84
C GLY A 173 14.15 0.02 9.59
N ALA A 174 13.72 -0.93 8.77
CA ALA A 174 14.39 -1.23 7.50
C ALA A 174 14.30 -0.05 6.51
N VAL A 175 13.14 0.60 6.40
CA VAL A 175 12.97 1.79 5.56
C VAL A 175 13.83 2.94 6.07
N LEU A 176 13.73 3.30 7.35
CA LEU A 176 14.49 4.42 7.95
C LEU A 176 16.00 4.16 8.03
N GLY A 177 16.46 2.94 7.77
CA GLY A 177 17.88 2.64 7.59
C GLY A 177 18.47 3.26 6.32
N TYR A 178 17.63 3.64 5.34
CA TYR A 178 18.05 4.34 4.15
C TYR A 178 18.20 5.84 4.39
N GLN A 179 19.11 6.46 3.65
CA GLN A 179 19.21 7.91 3.60
C GLN A 179 18.00 8.47 2.84
N ASN A 180 17.56 9.67 3.23
CA ASN A 180 16.48 10.41 2.58
C ASN A 180 15.12 9.69 2.52
N THR A 181 14.85 8.77 3.45
CA THR A 181 13.50 8.23 3.68
C THR A 181 12.86 8.87 4.90
N TYR A 182 11.59 9.26 4.82
CA TYR A 182 10.90 9.94 5.92
C TYR A 182 9.54 9.33 6.21
N LEU A 183 9.36 8.88 7.46
CA LEU A 183 8.05 8.45 7.95
C LEU A 183 7.15 9.68 8.15
N VAL A 184 6.00 9.68 7.49
CA VAL A 184 4.99 10.74 7.61
C VAL A 184 3.71 10.19 8.23
N ARG A 185 2.88 11.08 8.81
CA ARG A 185 1.54 10.70 9.27
C ARG A 185 0.61 10.63 8.08
N ARG A 186 -0.39 9.75 8.17
CA ARG A 186 -1.46 9.66 7.17
C ARG A 186 -2.07 11.05 6.95
N ASN A 187 -2.26 11.44 5.69
CA ASN A 187 -2.92 12.69 5.28
C ASN A 187 -2.19 13.97 5.75
N THR A 188 -0.86 13.95 5.81
CA THR A 188 -0.06 15.14 6.13
C THR A 188 0.41 15.83 4.85
N ALA A 189 0.18 17.14 4.75
CA ALA A 189 0.76 17.95 3.68
C ALA A 189 2.30 17.91 3.79
N CYS A 190 2.97 17.49 2.72
CA CYS A 190 4.39 17.24 2.75
C CYS A 190 5.19 18.40 2.14
N ASN A 191 6.12 18.96 2.92
CA ASN A 191 7.18 19.83 2.41
C ASN A 191 8.40 18.94 2.15
N VAL A 192 8.51 18.39 0.94
CA VAL A 192 9.49 17.35 0.64
C VAL A 192 10.76 17.93 0.05
N ILE A 193 11.89 17.30 0.39
CA ILE A 193 13.21 17.63 -0.15
C ILE A 193 13.41 16.78 -1.42
N PRO A 194 13.71 17.37 -2.59
CA PRO A 194 14.01 16.59 -3.79
C PRO A 194 15.12 15.55 -3.55
N GLY A 195 14.97 14.36 -4.11
CA GLY A 195 15.87 13.22 -3.90
C GLY A 195 15.49 12.39 -2.67
N SER A 196 14.20 12.34 -2.32
CA SER A 196 13.72 11.63 -1.14
C SER A 196 12.49 10.78 -1.43
N VAL A 197 12.18 9.91 -0.46
CA VAL A 197 11.00 9.07 -0.44
C VAL A 197 10.30 9.31 0.90
N ILE A 198 9.00 9.54 0.86
CA ILE A 198 8.17 9.53 2.07
C ILE A 198 7.38 8.23 2.13
N PHE A 199 6.99 7.83 3.34
CA PHE A 199 6.13 6.66 3.49
C PHE A 199 5.22 6.81 4.69
N SER A 200 4.04 6.21 4.61
CA SER A 200 3.11 6.08 5.73
C SER A 200 2.83 4.62 6.03
N VAL A 201 2.48 4.32 7.28
CA VAL A 201 2.23 2.95 7.73
C VAL A 201 0.92 2.89 8.50
N SER A 202 0.05 1.98 8.05
CA SER A 202 -1.23 1.71 8.67
C SER A 202 -1.32 0.25 9.11
N ALA A 203 -2.00 -0.01 10.22
CA ALA A 203 -2.48 -1.33 10.55
C ALA A 203 -3.96 -1.45 10.21
N ILE A 204 -4.35 -2.59 9.66
CA ILE A 204 -5.74 -3.04 9.61
C ILE A 204 -5.90 -3.97 10.80
N MET A 205 -6.77 -3.61 11.74
CA MET A 205 -7.06 -4.43 12.91
C MET A 205 -8.56 -4.48 13.14
N ASN A 206 -9.15 -5.67 13.08
CA ASN A 206 -10.60 -5.85 13.20
C ASN A 206 -11.38 -4.86 12.29
N CYS A 207 -10.97 -4.77 11.01
CA CYS A 207 -11.51 -3.85 10.00
C CYS A 207 -11.45 -2.35 10.35
N ASN A 208 -10.60 -1.94 11.30
CA ASN A 208 -10.26 -0.54 11.54
C ASN A 208 -8.89 -0.23 10.96
N ILE A 209 -8.74 0.97 10.40
CA ILE A 209 -7.45 1.49 9.94
C ILE A 209 -6.84 2.32 11.06
N ILE A 210 -5.61 1.98 11.43
CA ILE A 210 -4.87 2.64 12.51
C ILE A 210 -3.56 3.18 11.94
N ASP A 211 -3.39 4.51 11.96
CA ASP A 211 -2.10 5.14 11.60
C ASP A 211 -1.04 4.80 12.66
N LEU A 212 0.00 4.07 12.26
CA LEU A 212 1.08 3.63 13.14
C LEU A 212 2.19 4.67 13.33
N SER A 213 2.23 5.71 12.50
CA SER A 213 3.26 6.76 12.58
C SER A 213 3.29 7.43 13.95
N HIS A 214 2.12 7.71 14.53
CA HIS A 214 1.98 8.32 15.85
C HIS A 214 2.60 7.47 16.96
N ALA A 215 2.30 6.18 16.97
CA ALA A 215 2.82 5.25 17.96
C ALA A 215 4.34 5.07 17.81
N PHE A 216 4.82 4.98 16.58
CA PHE A 216 6.24 4.78 16.29
C PHE A 216 7.08 6.01 16.67
N ILE A 217 6.65 7.22 16.27
CA ILE A 217 7.31 8.48 16.63
C ILE A 217 7.42 8.61 18.15
N HIS A 218 6.39 8.23 18.91
CA HIS A 218 6.44 8.29 20.37
C HIS A 218 7.45 7.30 20.97
N ARG A 219 7.53 6.08 20.42
CA ARG A 219 8.42 5.01 20.92
C ARG A 219 9.89 5.22 20.57
N CYS A 220 10.18 5.90 19.46
CA CYS A 220 11.54 6.18 19.01
C CYS A 220 12.14 7.45 19.60
N ARG A 221 11.40 8.16 20.48
CA ARG A 221 11.98 9.27 21.23
C ARG A 221 13.06 8.74 22.16
N LEU A 222 14.24 9.33 22.06
CA LEU A 222 15.27 9.16 23.08
C LEU A 222 14.69 9.68 24.41
N LEU A 223 14.71 8.82 25.43
CA LEU A 223 14.47 9.24 26.81
C LEU A 223 15.76 9.93 27.27
N GLU A 224 15.72 11.26 27.37
CA GLU A 224 16.77 12.07 28.00
C GLU A 224 16.58 12.14 29.52
#